data_AF-A0A150P418-F1
#
_entry.id   AF-A0A150P418-F1
#
_cell.length_a   1.000
_cell.length_b   1.000
_cell.length_c   1.000
_cell.angle_alpha   90.00
_cell.angle_beta   90.00
_cell.angle_gamma   90.00
#
_symmetry.space_group_name_H-M   'P 1'
#
loop_
_entity.id
_entity.type
_entity.pdbx_description
1 polymer ?
#
loop_
_entity_poly.entity_id
_entity_poly.type
_entity_poly.pdbx_seq_one_letter_code
_entity_poly.pdbx_strand_id
1 'polypeptide(L)'
;MKREKRLTKRERKALAPPRPAAPHQHKHIHCVACGKHLDDVEFTQGAATWLQCLHRSRFPSCAVCVEISKRLLAEHDRTGQPVQSAQAWH
;
A
#
# COMPACT_ATOMS: atom_id res chain seq x y z
N MET A 1 20.12 48.89 -26.67
CA MET A 1 19.48 47.55 -26.60
C MET A 1 18.97 47.33 -25.17
N LYS A 2 17.66 47.29 -24.95
CA LYS A 2 17.08 47.12 -23.60
C LYS A 2 17.08 45.62 -23.24
N ARG A 3 17.77 45.25 -22.16
CA ARG A 3 17.83 43.87 -21.64
C ARG A 3 16.43 43.39 -21.25
N GLU A 4 16.04 42.23 -21.77
CA GLU A 4 14.79 41.57 -21.44
C GLU A 4 14.77 41.18 -19.96
N LYS A 5 13.67 41.49 -19.27
CA LYS A 5 13.48 41.17 -17.86
C LYS A 5 13.48 39.65 -17.68
N ARG A 6 14.45 39.12 -16.94
CA ARG A 6 14.46 37.71 -16.54
C ARG A 6 13.38 37.48 -15.50
N LEU A 7 12.38 36.68 -15.86
CA LEU A 7 11.30 36.27 -14.97
C LEU A 7 11.84 35.53 -13.74
N THR A 8 11.36 35.93 -12.57
CA THR A 8 11.68 35.30 -11.29
C THR A 8 11.07 33.89 -11.23
N LYS A 9 11.57 33.06 -10.31
CA LYS A 9 11.08 31.68 -10.10
C LYS A 9 9.57 31.65 -9.79
N ARG A 10 9.06 32.69 -9.12
CA ARG A 10 7.65 32.82 -8.73
C ARG A 10 6.74 33.09 -9.94
N GLU A 11 7.19 33.95 -10.85
CA GLU A 11 6.45 34.28 -12.08
C GLU A 11 6.41 33.10 -13.06
N ARG A 12 7.51 32.34 -13.17
CA ARG A 12 7.53 31.09 -13.95
C ARG A 12 6.56 30.03 -13.44
N LYS A 13 6.34 29.95 -12.13
CA LYS A 13 5.39 29.01 -11.53
C LYS A 13 3.93 29.43 -11.75
N ALA A 14 3.65 30.73 -11.78
CA ALA A 14 2.30 31.26 -12.04
C ALA A 14 1.84 31.08 -13.49
N LEU A 15 2.79 31.02 -14.43
CA LEU A 15 2.51 30.82 -15.87
C LEU A 15 2.41 29.34 -16.26
N ALA A 16 2.71 28.39 -15.36
CA ALA A 16 2.62 26.98 -15.67
C ALA A 16 1.15 26.52 -15.66
N PRO A 17 0.64 25.87 -16.72
CA PRO A 17 -0.69 25.28 -16.69
C PRO A 17 -0.77 24.24 -15.57
N PRO A 18 -1.93 24.08 -14.91
CA PRO A 18 -2.10 23.05 -13.89
C PRO A 18 -1.85 21.68 -14.54
N ARG A 19 -0.71 21.07 -14.20
CA ARG A 19 -0.39 19.71 -14.63
C ARG A 19 -1.42 18.78 -13.97
N PRO A 20 -2.13 17.91 -14.72
CA PRO A 20 -3.01 16.94 -14.10
C PRO A 20 -2.17 16.09 -13.15
N ALA A 21 -2.54 16.10 -11.87
CA ALA A 21 -1.93 15.23 -10.88
C ALA A 21 -2.25 13.79 -11.29
N ALA A 22 -1.24 13.02 -11.70
CA ALA A 22 -1.40 11.58 -11.86
C ALA A 22 -1.65 10.99 -10.45
N PRO A 23 -2.81 10.37 -10.18
CA PRO A 23 -3.03 9.72 -8.91
C PRO A 23 -2.27 8.40 -8.91
N HIS A 24 -1.01 8.43 -8.51
CA HIS A 24 -0.29 7.21 -8.11
C HIS A 24 -0.84 6.79 -6.74
N GLN A 25 -2.00 6.14 -6.74
CA GLN A 25 -2.52 5.46 -5.54
C GLN A 25 -1.70 4.19 -5.34
N HIS A 26 -0.48 4.34 -4.83
CA HIS A 26 0.26 3.21 -4.28
C HIS A 26 -0.53 2.71 -3.08
N LYS A 27 -1.35 1.68 -3.28
CA LYS A 27 -1.99 0.99 -2.17
C LYS A 27 -0.86 0.27 -1.44
N HIS A 28 -0.52 0.75 -0.26
CA HIS A 28 0.45 0.10 0.60
C HIS A 28 -0.17 -1.17 1.17
N ILE A 29 0.05 -2.29 0.50
CA ILE A 29 -0.44 -3.60 0.94
C ILE A 29 0.65 -4.22 1.80
N HIS A 30 0.36 -4.56 3.05
CA HIS A 30 1.36 -5.13 3.98
C HIS A 30 0.94 -6.51 4.46
N CYS A 31 1.86 -7.47 4.47
CA CYS A 31 1.60 -8.80 5.02
C CYS A 31 1.09 -8.70 6.46
N VAL A 32 -0.07 -9.30 6.74
CA VAL A 32 -0.70 -9.24 8.07
C VAL A 32 0.17 -9.84 9.18
N ALA A 33 1.01 -10.82 8.86
CA ALA A 33 1.81 -11.52 9.86
C ALA A 33 3.19 -10.90 10.13
N CYS A 34 3.84 -10.32 9.11
CA CYS A 34 5.20 -9.80 9.27
C CYS A 34 5.35 -8.31 9.00
N GLY A 35 4.36 -7.64 8.40
CA GLY A 35 4.42 -6.21 8.09
C GLY A 35 5.18 -5.85 6.80
N LYS A 36 5.81 -6.83 6.14
CA LYS A 36 6.49 -6.65 4.85
C LYS A 36 5.53 -6.00 3.84
N HIS A 37 6.00 -4.97 3.14
CA HIS A 37 5.30 -4.40 1.99
C HIS A 37 5.17 -5.46 0.88
N LEU A 38 4.00 -5.49 0.25
CA LEU A 38 3.63 -6.37 -0.84
C LEU A 38 3.16 -5.53 -2.01
N ASP A 39 3.79 -5.73 -3.16
CA ASP A 39 3.37 -5.06 -4.38
C ASP A 39 2.25 -5.84 -5.08
N ASP A 40 1.38 -5.14 -5.82
CA ASP A 40 0.28 -5.77 -6.58
C ASP A 40 0.78 -6.89 -7.53
N VAL A 41 1.99 -6.75 -8.07
CA VAL A 41 2.62 -7.76 -8.94
C VAL A 41 2.97 -9.05 -8.19
N GLU A 42 3.25 -9.00 -6.89
CA GLU A 42 3.56 -10.20 -6.10
C GLU A 42 2.33 -11.10 -5.97
N PHE A 43 1.12 -10.53 -5.99
CA PHE A 43 -0.13 -11.30 -5.93
C PHE A 43 -0.42 -12.05 -7.24
N THR A 44 -0.01 -11.50 -8.38
CA THR A 44 -0.18 -12.19 -9.67
C THR A 44 0.92 -13.23 -9.90
N GLN A 45 2.10 -13.02 -9.34
CA GLN A 45 3.25 -13.95 -9.40
C GLN A 45 3.18 -15.09 -8.37
N GLY A 46 2.24 -15.05 -7.42
CA GLY A 46 2.10 -16.04 -6.35
C GLY A 46 3.09 -15.88 -5.19
N ALA A 47 3.85 -14.78 -5.16
CA ALA A 47 4.71 -14.40 -4.03
C ALA A 47 3.90 -13.80 -2.86
N ALA A 48 2.67 -13.35 -3.12
CA ALA A 48 1.70 -12.91 -2.13
C ALA A 48 0.32 -13.53 -2.40
N THR A 49 -0.50 -13.67 -1.36
CA THR A 49 -1.85 -14.22 -1.46
C THR A 49 -2.84 -13.46 -0.59
N TRP A 50 -4.09 -13.47 -1.00
CA TRP A 50 -5.21 -12.94 -0.23
C TRP A 50 -5.87 -14.06 0.56
N LEU A 51 -5.80 -13.98 1.87
CA LEU A 51 -6.52 -14.87 2.77
C LEU A 51 -7.86 -14.24 3.14
N GLN A 52 -8.89 -15.06 3.30
CA GLN A 52 -10.22 -14.62 3.71
C GLN A 52 -10.59 -15.27 5.04
N CYS A 53 -11.08 -14.48 5.99
CA CYS A 53 -11.62 -14.98 7.26
C CYS A 53 -13.09 -15.41 7.10
N LEU A 54 -13.66 -16.08 8.10
CA LEU A 54 -15.07 -16.52 8.08
C LEU A 54 -16.05 -15.33 8.00
N HIS A 55 -15.63 -14.14 8.44
CA HIS A 55 -16.38 -12.89 8.32
C HIS A 55 -16.29 -12.24 6.92
N ARG A 56 -15.67 -12.91 5.95
CA ARG A 56 -15.48 -12.49 4.54
C ARG A 56 -14.48 -11.34 4.32
N SER A 57 -13.87 -10.81 5.37
CA SER A 57 -12.77 -9.83 5.27
C SER A 57 -11.53 -10.47 4.66
N ARG A 58 -10.80 -9.69 3.85
CA ARG A 58 -9.61 -10.15 3.13
C ARG A 58 -8.35 -9.55 3.71
N PHE A 59 -7.33 -10.37 3.90
CA PHE A 59 -6.05 -10.00 4.48
C PHE A 59 -4.90 -10.46 3.58
N PRO A 60 -3.93 -9.59 3.29
CA PRO A 60 -2.77 -9.95 2.49
C PRO A 60 -1.74 -10.75 3.32
N SER A 61 -1.10 -11.73 2.69
CA SER A 61 -0.02 -12.52 3.28
C SER A 61 1.07 -12.79 2.25
N CYS A 62 2.33 -12.68 2.63
CA CYS A 62 3.44 -13.12 1.78
C CYS A 62 3.51 -14.66 1.76
N ALA A 63 4.10 -15.24 0.72
CA ALA A 63 4.22 -16.69 0.56
C ALA A 63 4.86 -17.40 1.77
N VAL A 64 5.77 -16.71 2.48
CA VAL A 64 6.47 -17.26 3.66
C VAL A 64 5.56 -17.31 4.89
N CYS A 65 4.64 -16.36 5.04
CA CYS A 65 3.86 -16.20 6.26
C CYS A 65 2.43 -16.79 6.18
N VAL A 66 2.08 -17.48 5.10
CA VAL A 66 0.71 -17.99 4.86
C VAL A 66 0.16 -18.77 6.05
N GLU A 67 0.94 -19.71 6.59
CA GLU A 67 0.49 -20.54 7.72
C GLU A 67 0.32 -19.75 9.02
N ILE A 68 1.20 -18.78 9.28
CA ILE A 68 1.06 -17.89 10.45
C ILE A 68 -0.17 -16.99 10.28
N SER A 69 -0.36 -16.41 9.10
CA SER A 69 -1.52 -15.58 8.80
C SER A 69 -2.83 -16.34 8.94
N LYS A 70 -2.89 -17.61 8.51
CA LYS A 70 -4.07 -18.47 8.74
C LYS A 70 -4.37 -18.67 10.22
N ARG A 71 -3.35 -18.85 11.07
CA ARG A 71 -3.54 -18.97 12.53
C ARG A 71 -4.06 -17.69 13.15
N LEU A 72 -3.52 -16.53 12.74
CA LEU A 72 -4.00 -15.21 13.19
C LEU A 72 -5.47 -14.99 12.79
N LEU A 73 -5.85 -15.43 11.59
CA LEU A 73 -7.23 -15.36 11.11
C LEU A 73 -8.15 -16.33 11.87
N ALA A 74 -7.69 -17.55 12.14
CA ALA A 74 -8.45 -18.51 12.94
C ALA A 74 -8.69 -18.00 14.37
N GLU A 75 -7.71 -17.32 14.98
CA GLU A 75 -7.87 -16.68 16.29
C GLU A 75 -8.92 -15.56 16.25
N HIS A 76 -8.84 -14.69 15.24
CA HIS A 76 -9.84 -13.65 14.96
C HIS A 76 -11.24 -14.25 14.78
N ASP A 77 -11.37 -15.30 13.97
CA ASP A 77 -12.65 -15.96 13.67
C ASP A 77 -13.24 -16.62 14.93
N ARG A 78 -12.40 -17.21 15.79
CA ARG A 78 -12.84 -17.86 17.03
C ARG A 78 -13.26 -16.86 18.10
N THR A 79 -12.54 -15.75 18.25
CA THR A 79 -12.73 -14.81 19.36
C THR A 79 -13.60 -13.61 19.00
N GLY A 80 -13.79 -13.34 17.71
CA GLY A 80 -14.39 -12.10 17.23
C GLY A 80 -13.53 -10.85 17.47
N GLN A 81 -12.32 -11.01 18.03
CA GLN A 81 -11.40 -9.89 18.28
C GLN A 81 -10.67 -9.50 17.00
N PRO A 82 -10.19 -8.25 16.86
CA PRO A 82 -9.43 -7.83 15.68
C PRO A 82 -8.22 -8.74 15.38
N VAL A 83 -7.91 -8.95 14.10
CA VAL A 83 -6.72 -9.71 13.69
C VAL A 83 -5.48 -9.01 14.27
N GLN A 84 -4.63 -9.78 14.97
CA GLN A 84 -3.37 -9.28 15.51
C GLN A 84 -2.33 -9.10 14.39
N SER A 85 -2.46 -8.00 13.66
CA SER A 85 -1.58 -7.66 12.54
C SER A 85 -0.24 -7.11 13.02
N ALA A 86 0.84 -7.49 12.35
CA ALA A 86 2.15 -6.90 12.54
C ALA A 86 2.20 -5.45 12.04
N GLN A 87 3.08 -4.64 12.64
CA GLN A 87 3.33 -3.28 12.20
C GLN A 87 4.02 -3.29 10.83
N ALA A 88 3.57 -2.41 9.93
CA ALA A 88 4.19 -2.21 8.63
C ALA A 88 5.67 -1.84 8.77
N TRP A 89 6.52 -2.36 7.88
CA TRP A 89 7.90 -1.90 7.77
C TRP A 89 7.86 -0.57 7.00
N HIS A 90 8.34 0.49 7.64
CA HIS A 90 8.44 1.84 7.07
C HIS A 90 9.89 2.16 6.70
#